data_AF-X1SS57-F1
#
_entry.id   AF-X1SS57-F1
#
_cell.length_a   1.000
_cell.length_b   1.000
_cell.length_c   1.000
_cell.angle_alpha   90.00
_cell.angle_beta   90.00
_cell.angle_gamma   90.00
#
_symmetry.space_group_name_H-M   'P 1'
#
loop_
_entity.id
_entity.type
_entity.pdbx_description
1 polymer ?
#
loop_
_entity_poly.entity_id
_entity_poly.type
_entity_poly.pdbx_seq_one_letter_code
_entity_poly.pdbx_strand_id
1 'polypeptide(L)'
;MTVEEIMRIPVPEWADTDCQCWLWATNAHLHDAFHALEAWGFRYVTMVTWVKTKMGLGYWLRGKTEHLLLGVKGSPRSKFIGPHGSSGYDWSTFMYAPPQDIRRSHSVPMI
;
A
#
# COMPACT_ATOMS: atom_id res chain seq x y z
N MET A 1 -5.42 -14.80 9.37
CA MET A 1 -4.81 -15.54 8.24
C MET A 1 -3.32 -15.55 8.46
N THR A 2 -2.65 -16.66 8.23
CA THR A 2 -1.18 -16.71 8.21
C THR A 2 -0.65 -16.10 6.90
N VAL A 3 0.64 -15.79 6.87
CA VAL A 3 1.30 -15.28 5.65
C VAL A 3 1.20 -16.30 4.51
N GLU A 4 1.35 -17.58 4.82
CA GLU A 4 1.23 -18.69 3.88
C GLU A 4 -0.20 -18.81 3.31
N GLU A 5 -1.22 -18.59 4.14
CA GLU A 5 -2.62 -18.56 3.69
C GLU A 5 -2.87 -17.40 2.72
N ILE A 6 -2.26 -16.23 2.97
CA ILE A 6 -2.36 -15.07 2.07
C ILE A 6 -1.70 -15.38 0.73
N MET A 7 -0.48 -15.93 0.73
CA MET A 7 0.24 -16.29 -0.50
C MET A 7 -0.52 -17.30 -1.37
N ARG A 8 -1.35 -18.15 -0.74
CA ARG A 8 -2.18 -19.15 -1.44
C ARG A 8 -3.48 -18.59 -2.01
N ILE A 9 -3.82 -17.32 -1.75
CA ILE A 9 -4.96 -16.69 -2.43
C ILE A 9 -4.71 -16.77 -3.94
N PRO A 10 -5.69 -17.23 -4.76
CA PRO A 10 -5.50 -17.47 -6.19
C PRO A 10 -5.57 -16.16 -7.00
N VAL A 11 -4.89 -15.10 -6.53
CA VAL A 11 -4.72 -13.84 -7.26
C VAL A 11 -4.18 -14.07 -8.68
N PRO A 12 -3.24 -15.01 -8.94
CA PRO A 12 -2.78 -15.30 -10.30
C PRO A 12 -3.89 -15.73 -11.26
N GLU A 13 -4.92 -16.42 -10.77
CA GLU A 13 -6.04 -16.92 -11.59
C GLU A 13 -7.04 -15.80 -11.92
N TRP A 14 -7.14 -14.78 -11.07
CA TRP A 14 -8.03 -13.64 -11.26
C TRP A 14 -7.39 -12.50 -12.03
N ALA A 15 -6.06 -12.42 -11.98
CA ALA A 15 -5.28 -11.36 -12.60
C ALA A 15 -5.16 -11.56 -14.11
N ASP A 16 -5.31 -10.48 -14.86
CA ASP A 16 -4.98 -10.46 -16.28
C ASP A 16 -3.47 -10.68 -16.50
N THR A 17 -3.09 -11.07 -17.71
CA THR A 17 -1.70 -11.27 -18.15
C THR A 17 -0.89 -9.96 -18.21
N ASP A 18 -1.57 -8.82 -18.36
CA ASP A 18 -0.97 -7.48 -18.42
C ASP A 18 -1.67 -6.52 -17.43
N CYS A 19 -1.23 -6.49 -16.18
CA CYS A 19 -1.94 -5.75 -15.12
C CYS A 19 -1.05 -5.26 -13.96
N GLN A 20 -1.64 -4.38 -13.15
CA GLN A 20 -1.04 -3.86 -11.92
C GLN A 20 -1.72 -4.47 -10.69
N CYS A 21 -0.93 -4.79 -9.67
CA CYS A 21 -1.41 -5.13 -8.33
C CYS A 21 -0.95 -4.05 -7.35
N TRP A 22 -1.89 -3.46 -6.62
CA TRP A 22 -1.60 -2.55 -5.51
C TRP A 22 -1.84 -3.27 -4.19
N LEU A 23 -0.77 -3.71 -3.55
CA LEU A 23 -0.83 -4.45 -2.29
C LEU A 23 -0.50 -3.54 -1.12
N TRP A 24 -1.42 -3.44 -0.19
CA TRP A 24 -1.23 -2.65 1.02
C TRP A 24 -0.48 -3.47 2.08
N ALA A 25 0.49 -2.84 2.76
CA ALA A 25 1.24 -3.42 3.88
C ALA A 25 1.51 -2.42 5.02
N THR A 26 1.58 -2.94 6.26
CA THR A 26 2.14 -2.19 7.41
C THR A 26 3.65 -2.34 7.45
N ASN A 27 4.34 -1.48 8.20
CA ASN A 27 5.78 -1.61 8.47
C ASN A 27 6.19 -3.02 8.94
N ALA A 28 5.39 -3.64 9.80
CA ALA A 28 5.71 -4.96 10.37
C ALA A 28 5.61 -6.12 9.37
N HIS A 29 4.79 -5.97 8.33
CA HIS A 29 4.51 -7.02 7.34
C HIS A 29 5.07 -6.67 5.95
N LEU A 30 5.94 -5.65 5.87
CA LEU A 30 6.45 -5.16 4.59
C LEU A 30 7.26 -6.25 3.87
N HIS A 31 8.07 -7.01 4.62
CA HIS A 31 8.82 -8.13 4.09
C HIS A 31 7.91 -9.21 3.50
N ASP A 32 6.86 -9.60 4.23
CA ASP A 32 5.90 -10.62 3.79
C ASP A 32 5.10 -10.18 2.56
N ALA A 33 4.78 -8.89 2.47
CA ALA A 33 4.07 -8.33 1.32
C ALA A 33 4.88 -8.41 0.02
N PHE A 34 6.20 -8.25 0.08
CA PHE A 34 7.06 -8.49 -1.08
C PHE A 34 6.98 -9.95 -1.54
N HIS A 35 7.11 -10.89 -0.61
CA HIS A 35 6.98 -12.32 -0.90
C HIS A 35 5.59 -12.68 -1.46
N ALA A 36 4.53 -12.03 -0.98
CA ALA A 36 3.19 -12.24 -1.52
C ALA A 36 3.05 -11.77 -2.97
N LEU A 37 3.60 -10.60 -3.32
CA LEU A 37 3.63 -10.14 -4.72
C LEU A 37 4.36 -11.13 -5.62
N GLU A 38 5.53 -11.61 -5.19
CA GLU A 38 6.33 -12.58 -5.94
C GLU A 38 5.59 -13.91 -6.11
N ALA A 39 5.00 -14.45 -5.03
CA ALA A 39 4.18 -15.66 -5.06
C ALA A 39 2.99 -15.55 -6.03
N TRP A 40 2.40 -14.36 -6.16
CA TRP A 40 1.32 -14.09 -7.11
C TRP A 40 1.80 -13.77 -8.54
N GLY A 41 3.11 -13.80 -8.79
CA GLY A 41 3.71 -13.57 -10.10
C GLY A 41 3.76 -12.09 -10.51
N PHE A 42 3.81 -11.17 -9.55
CA PHE A 42 4.00 -9.74 -9.79
C PHE A 42 5.43 -9.31 -9.48
N ARG A 43 6.04 -8.57 -10.40
CA ARG A 43 7.32 -7.90 -10.17
C ARG A 43 7.09 -6.56 -9.50
N TYR A 44 7.76 -6.30 -8.38
CA TYR A 44 7.72 -4.99 -7.73
C TYR A 44 8.26 -3.87 -8.63
N VAL A 45 7.64 -2.69 -8.55
CA VAL A 45 8.06 -1.48 -9.29
C VAL A 45 8.40 -0.34 -8.33
N THR A 46 7.46 0.04 -7.48
CA THR A 46 7.60 1.17 -6.53
C THR A 46 6.54 1.07 -5.44
N MET A 47 6.51 2.00 -4.49
CA MET A 47 5.45 2.09 -3.50
C MET A 47 5.03 3.52 -3.21
N VAL A 48 3.80 3.68 -2.74
CA VAL A 48 3.31 4.92 -2.12
C VAL A 48 3.29 4.73 -0.61
N THR A 49 3.85 5.69 0.12
CA THR A 49 3.84 5.70 1.58
C THR A 49 2.70 6.59 2.08
N TRP A 50 1.72 5.99 2.74
CA TRP A 50 0.68 6.71 3.45
C TRP A 50 1.21 7.24 4.78
N VAL A 51 1.31 8.56 4.91
CA VAL A 51 1.80 9.25 6.12
C VAL A 51 0.62 9.62 7.02
N LYS A 52 0.56 9.00 8.19
CA LYS A 52 -0.49 9.23 9.19
C LYS A 52 -0.27 10.53 9.94
N THR A 53 -1.37 11.19 10.31
CA THR A 53 -1.34 12.38 11.18
C THR A 53 -0.88 12.04 12.61
N LYS A 54 -1.27 10.87 13.11
CA LYS A 54 -0.94 10.39 14.47
C LYS A 54 -0.03 9.18 14.42
N MET A 55 0.84 9.06 15.43
CA MET A 55 1.64 7.86 15.65
C MET A 55 0.79 6.77 16.29
N GLY A 56 0.86 5.56 15.74
CA GLY A 56 0.27 4.35 16.31
C GLY A 56 1.11 3.78 17.45
N LEU A 57 0.86 2.51 17.75
CA LEU A 57 1.68 1.73 18.66
C LEU A 57 2.96 1.26 17.97
N GLY A 58 3.88 0.71 18.74
CA GLY A 58 5.13 0.16 18.22
C GLY A 58 6.01 -0.38 19.32
N TYR A 59 6.77 -1.43 19.02
CA TYR A 59 7.74 -2.02 19.95
C TYR A 59 9.08 -1.30 19.88
N TRP A 60 9.70 -1.28 18.69
CA TRP A 60 10.96 -0.57 18.42
C TRP A 60 10.73 0.89 18.03
N LEU A 61 9.79 1.13 17.12
CA LEU A 61 9.40 2.46 16.63
C LEU A 61 7.89 2.53 16.52
N ARG A 62 7.31 3.70 16.82
CA ARG A 62 5.87 3.95 16.67
C ARG A 62 5.52 4.18 15.21
N GLY A 63 4.59 3.38 14.68
CA GLY A 63 4.20 3.48 13.27
C GLY A 63 3.52 4.81 12.94
N LYS A 64 4.06 5.54 11.96
CA LYS A 64 3.42 6.75 11.38
C LYS A 64 3.19 6.61 9.88
N THR A 65 3.50 5.44 9.33
CA THR A 65 3.43 5.14 7.90
C THR A 65 2.80 3.78 7.67
N GLU A 66 2.15 3.65 6.52
CA GLU A 66 1.80 2.38 5.88
C GLU A 66 2.13 2.49 4.39
N HIS A 67 2.23 1.37 3.69
CA HIS A 67 2.81 1.33 2.36
C HIS A 67 1.87 0.60 1.40
N LEU A 68 1.73 1.14 0.18
CA LEU A 68 1.00 0.52 -0.91
C LEU A 68 2.02 0.19 -2.00
N LEU A 69 2.35 -1.09 -2.14
CA LEU A 69 3.31 -1.61 -3.09
C LEU A 69 2.64 -1.75 -4.46
N LEU A 70 3.30 -1.25 -5.49
CA LEU A 70 2.94 -1.48 -6.88
C LEU A 70 3.74 -2.67 -7.43
N GLY A 71 3.06 -3.77 -7.70
CA GLY A 71 3.54 -4.90 -8.49
C GLY A 71 2.95 -4.89 -9.89
N VAL A 72 3.68 -5.41 -10.88
CA VAL A 72 3.22 -5.54 -12.27
C VAL A 72 3.42 -6.95 -12.79
N LYS A 73 2.47 -7.41 -13.61
CA LYS A 73 2.56 -8.61 -14.43
C LYS A 73 2.44 -8.18 -15.90
N GLY A 74 3.30 -8.70 -16.76
CA GLY A 74 3.41 -8.23 -18.14
C GLY A 74 4.16 -6.89 -18.25
N SER A 75 3.70 -6.03 -19.17
CA SER A 75 4.21 -4.68 -19.43
C SER A 75 3.07 -3.65 -19.44
N PRO A 76 2.29 -3.54 -18.34
CA PRO A 76 1.09 -2.73 -18.34
C PRO A 76 1.49 -1.28 -18.52
N ARG A 77 0.80 -0.59 -19.43
CA ARG A 77 1.06 0.85 -19.63
C ARG A 77 0.84 1.57 -18.32
N SER A 78 1.86 2.29 -17.86
CA SER A 78 1.66 3.34 -16.88
C SER A 78 0.65 4.32 -17.47
N LYS A 79 -0.46 4.59 -16.79
CA LYS A 79 -1.34 5.71 -17.15
C LYS A 79 -0.75 7.05 -16.70
N PHE A 80 0.35 7.01 -15.96
CA PHE A 80 1.05 8.15 -15.40
C PHE A 80 2.15 8.65 -16.35
N ILE A 81 1.82 8.91 -17.62
CA ILE A 81 2.83 9.34 -18.62
C ILE A 81 2.86 10.86 -18.68
N GLY A 82 3.86 11.44 -18.03
CA GLY A 82 4.38 12.77 -18.28
C GLY A 82 5.40 12.78 -19.42
N PRO A 83 6.02 13.93 -19.71
CA PRO A 83 7.06 14.04 -20.74
C PRO A 83 8.15 12.99 -20.55
N HIS A 84 8.57 12.32 -21.62
CA HIS A 84 9.63 11.28 -21.60
C HIS A 84 9.31 10.03 -20.77
N GLY A 85 8.03 9.75 -20.48
CA GLY A 85 7.65 8.56 -19.71
C GLY A 85 7.81 8.72 -18.19
N SER A 86 8.05 9.93 -17.70
CA SER A 86 8.06 10.20 -16.26
C SER A 86 6.65 10.05 -15.69
N SER A 87 6.51 9.71 -14.41
CA SER A 87 5.26 10.02 -13.69
C SER A 87 5.02 11.52 -13.84
N GLY A 88 3.84 11.94 -14.33
CA GLY A 88 3.49 13.37 -14.43
C GLY A 88 3.60 14.09 -13.06
N TYR A 89 3.52 15.42 -13.07
CA TYR A 89 3.79 16.28 -11.89
C TYR A 89 2.89 16.04 -10.65
N ASP A 90 1.79 15.30 -10.80
CA ASP A 90 0.76 15.14 -9.75
C ASP A 90 0.90 13.87 -8.89
N TRP A 91 1.83 12.96 -9.22
CA TRP A 91 1.95 11.67 -8.54
C TRP A 91 3.21 11.60 -7.68
N SER A 92 3.02 11.37 -6.38
CA SER A 92 4.10 11.29 -5.39
C SER A 92 4.21 9.89 -4.78
N THR A 93 5.41 9.54 -4.30
CA THR A 93 5.66 8.34 -3.49
C THR A 93 5.16 8.47 -2.05
N PHE A 94 4.53 9.58 -1.69
CA PHE A 94 3.83 9.74 -0.41
C PHE A 94 2.45 10.34 -0.58
N MET A 95 1.55 9.99 0.33
CA MET A 95 0.23 10.59 0.49
C MET A 95 0.01 10.89 1.97
N TYR A 96 -0.40 12.11 2.31
CA TYR A 96 -0.77 12.43 3.68
C TYR A 96 -2.19 11.95 3.98
N ALA A 97 -2.39 11.39 5.17
CA ALA A 97 -3.72 11.21 5.71
C ALA A 97 -4.45 12.56 5.76
N PRO A 98 -5.76 12.59 5.47
CA PRO A 98 -6.54 13.81 5.65
C PRO A 98 -6.44 14.27 7.11
N PRO A 99 -6.51 15.60 7.37
CA PRO A 99 -6.57 16.13 8.72
C PRO A 99 -7.68 15.43 9.51
N GLN A 100 -7.33 14.85 10.66
CA GLN A 100 -8.30 14.21 11.52
C GLN A 100 -8.81 15.22 12.53
N ASP A 101 -10.09 15.58 12.42
CA ASP A 101 -10.72 16.58 13.27
C ASP A 101 -10.80 16.08 14.72
N ILE A 102 -10.24 16.84 15.65
CA ILE A 102 -10.05 16.43 17.07
C ILE A 102 -11.39 16.39 17.83
N ARG A 103 -12.46 16.98 17.28
CA ARG A 103 -13.69 17.28 18.02
C ARG A 103 -14.77 16.19 18.06
N ARG A 104 -14.55 14.98 17.52
CA ARG A 104 -15.64 13.97 17.38
C ARG A 104 -15.59 12.71 18.26
N SER A 105 -14.69 12.58 19.23
CA SER A 105 -14.61 11.35 20.05
C SER A 105 -14.97 11.47 21.53
N HIS A 106 -15.59 12.56 21.98
CA HIS A 106 -16.06 12.68 23.37
C HIS A 106 -17.48 13.24 23.44
N SER A 107 -18.45 12.48 22.96
CA SER A 107 -19.82 12.55 23.49
C SER A 107 -19.95 11.48 24.58
N VAL A 108 -19.35 11.74 25.73
CA VAL A 108 -19.79 11.08 26.97
C VAL A 108 -21.12 11.74 27.33
N PRO A 109 -22.25 11.04 27.40
CA PRO A 109 -23.45 11.63 27.96
C PRO A 109 -23.19 11.81 29.45
N MET A 110 -23.16 13.07 29.89
CA MET A 110 -23.33 13.39 31.31
C MET A 110 -24.80 13.16 31.63
N ILE A 111 -25.11 12.01 32.23
CA ILE A 111 -26.28 11.80 33.09
C ILE A 111 -25.84 11.07 34.35
#